data_AF-A0A5A9PQ71-F1
#
_entry.id   AF-A0A5A9PQ71-F1
#
_cell.length_a   1.000
_cell.length_b   1.000
_cell.length_c   1.000
_cell.angle_alpha   90.00
_cell.angle_beta   90.00
_cell.angle_gamma   90.00
#
_symmetry.space_group_name_H-M   'P 1'
#
loop_
_entity.id
_entity.type
_entity.pdbx_description
1 polymer ?
#
loop_
_entity_poly.entity_id
_entity_poly.type
_entity_poly.pdbx_seq_one_letter_code
_entity_poly.pdbx_strand_id
1 'polypeptide(L)'
;MKQTVKRFLEEPAQDLQTVCISQASVKRPSDVQPDSISTPCQSHVSVSAPASVLDTEDSSSPDLQRQKARIDSSDNKSATCITYFGKVTVSLDREIVSDGCCSNEKEASESSYKVLWQHLSINALNEGQTYKSAILDYFNKHGFQNPAEEFVQNDNNTTICKLRLSGPFIFRDTVGCTRKKQAEQLAAKVALKHLSKILNRGPISETEKNFIGVLKESLETHALSAPVYDTDRKEVPGGTSQGPSNLCPTTSEAPVKQPSVLSTLSHLPSCQSHVSVCVPASVLDPQDSSSSDLQRKKARIDSSEIDMLLSVWNLGPPHVKVENIEYDENFKCTVEINLENFTFTNKQGYDNKKEAIRKTYMLFGCAMGIFEPSIDEKTSSAQVKQHFSQKSLALPQEDVEGSAKAFCCSLKNITYRFTYEGQGPSEGEAKLLALKKALGSLSLLFVSTSLTPANSPEKVQDQLSCMLKVADQKAPVISLDGSLVKTSIQLNFTDHTVKCTCKSSKKAARNHLSLRILGLLGVKTDSDSPSLRNRLSEWLIQQKLPQPVFEDTEEALGAKATFSAQFTCCSSGWEDNWETSKKKLVEELKQRFQFLND
;
A
#
# COMPACT_ATOMS: atom_id res chain seq x y z
N MET A 1 -2.28 -66.91 4.44
CA MET A 1 -3.54 -67.10 5.21
C MET A 1 -4.49 -65.97 4.82
N LYS A 2 -5.66 -66.32 4.27
CA LYS A 2 -7.00 -65.66 4.29
C LYS A 2 -7.05 -64.19 4.82
N GLN A 3 -7.79 -63.21 4.28
CA GLN A 3 -9.05 -63.19 3.51
C GLN A 3 -9.38 -61.72 3.11
N THR A 4 -10.03 -61.54 1.95
CA THR A 4 -11.25 -60.73 1.67
C THR A 4 -11.41 -59.29 2.18
N VAL A 5 -11.75 -58.33 1.31
CA VAL A 5 -13.10 -57.71 1.12
C VAL A 5 -13.12 -56.88 -0.17
N LYS A 6 -14.13 -57.13 -1.01
CA LYS A 6 -14.47 -56.43 -2.26
C LYS A 6 -15.94 -55.97 -2.13
N ARG A 7 -16.24 -54.68 -2.30
CA ARG A 7 -17.59 -54.08 -2.56
C ARG A 7 -17.36 -52.82 -3.42
N PHE A 8 -17.73 -52.83 -4.69
CA PHE A 8 -19.02 -52.38 -5.28
C PHE A 8 -19.31 -50.89 -5.09
N LEU A 9 -19.10 -50.11 -6.15
CA LEU A 9 -19.79 -48.87 -6.48
C LEU A 9 -19.91 -48.80 -8.01
N GLU A 10 -21.11 -49.00 -8.52
CA GLU A 10 -21.57 -48.60 -9.84
C GLU A 10 -22.84 -47.77 -9.61
N GLU A 11 -22.90 -46.56 -10.16
CA GLU A 11 -24.10 -45.93 -10.73
C GLU A 11 -23.70 -44.64 -11.50
N PRO A 12 -24.54 -44.16 -12.43
CA PRO A 12 -24.07 -43.76 -13.76
C PRO A 12 -24.19 -42.27 -14.08
N ALA A 13 -23.61 -41.92 -15.23
CA ALA A 13 -23.61 -40.61 -15.87
C ALA A 13 -25.02 -40.10 -16.21
N GLN A 14 -25.23 -38.79 -16.05
CA GLN A 14 -26.40 -38.08 -16.55
C GLN A 14 -26.00 -37.08 -17.65
N ASP A 15 -26.78 -37.15 -18.73
CA ASP A 15 -26.75 -36.37 -19.96
C ASP A 15 -26.91 -34.86 -19.75
N LEU A 16 -26.13 -34.09 -20.51
CA LEU A 16 -26.35 -32.66 -20.74
C LEU A 16 -27.21 -32.47 -21.99
N GLN A 17 -28.44 -31.98 -21.80
CA GLN A 17 -29.29 -31.49 -22.89
C GLN A 17 -28.95 -30.04 -23.23
N THR A 18 -28.53 -29.84 -24.47
CA THR A 18 -28.38 -28.55 -25.16
C THR A 18 -29.76 -28.05 -25.62
N VAL A 19 -30.16 -26.85 -25.17
CA VAL A 19 -31.36 -26.17 -25.68
C VAL A 19 -30.94 -24.94 -26.49
N CYS A 20 -31.14 -25.02 -27.81
CA CYS A 20 -31.11 -23.89 -28.73
C CYS A 20 -32.42 -23.09 -28.63
N ILE A 21 -32.34 -21.77 -28.51
CA ILE A 21 -33.50 -20.89 -28.74
C ILE A 21 -33.18 -19.87 -29.83
N SER A 22 -34.04 -19.90 -30.83
CA SER A 22 -34.02 -19.20 -32.10
C SER A 22 -34.25 -17.69 -31.97
N GLN A 23 -33.55 -16.92 -32.81
CA GLN A 23 -33.81 -15.50 -33.06
C GLN A 23 -35.04 -15.33 -33.96
N ALA A 24 -35.94 -14.41 -33.59
CA ALA A 24 -37.02 -13.95 -34.45
C ALA A 24 -36.76 -12.49 -34.87
N SER A 25 -36.76 -12.30 -36.19
CA SER A 25 -36.59 -11.05 -36.92
C SER A 25 -37.96 -10.41 -37.17
N VAL A 26 -38.15 -9.12 -36.86
CA VAL A 26 -39.33 -8.34 -37.29
C VAL A 26 -38.98 -6.88 -37.60
N LYS A 27 -38.99 -6.59 -38.91
CA LYS A 27 -39.51 -5.41 -39.66
C LYS A 27 -39.43 -3.98 -39.10
N ARG A 28 -38.78 -3.11 -39.91
CA ARG A 28 -39.11 -1.68 -40.13
C ARG A 28 -40.44 -1.52 -40.89
N PRO A 29 -41.13 -0.37 -40.72
CA PRO A 29 -41.16 0.70 -41.74
C PRO A 29 -41.15 2.10 -41.06
N SER A 30 -41.09 3.28 -41.66
CA SER A 30 -40.72 3.90 -42.94
C SER A 30 -40.85 5.42 -42.70
N ASP A 31 -40.08 6.19 -43.48
CA ASP A 31 -40.12 7.64 -43.75
C ASP A 31 -41.34 8.48 -43.34
N VAL A 32 -41.09 9.67 -42.75
CA VAL A 32 -41.64 10.98 -43.19
C VAL A 32 -40.64 12.09 -42.82
N GLN A 33 -40.28 12.91 -43.81
CA GLN A 33 -39.61 14.23 -43.74
C GLN A 33 -40.61 15.27 -44.29
N PRO A 34 -40.29 16.57 -44.45
CA PRO A 34 -39.80 17.61 -43.52
C PRO A 34 -40.86 18.73 -43.36
N ASP A 35 -40.61 19.73 -42.50
CA ASP A 35 -41.08 21.09 -42.80
C ASP A 35 -40.20 22.16 -42.14
N SER A 36 -40.02 23.24 -42.89
CA SER A 36 -39.03 24.31 -42.71
C SER A 36 -39.75 25.63 -42.49
N ILE A 37 -39.42 26.43 -41.47
CA ILE A 37 -39.72 27.90 -41.45
C ILE A 37 -38.64 28.66 -40.63
N SER A 38 -37.72 29.30 -41.36
CA SER A 38 -37.40 30.74 -41.41
C SER A 38 -37.41 31.68 -40.16
N THR A 39 -36.19 32.13 -39.80
CA THR A 39 -35.69 33.54 -39.72
C THR A 39 -36.12 34.51 -38.56
N PRO A 40 -35.51 35.72 -38.41
CA PRO A 40 -34.52 36.03 -37.36
C PRO A 40 -34.92 37.21 -36.45
N CYS A 41 -34.13 37.51 -35.40
CA CYS A 41 -34.01 38.88 -34.86
C CYS A 41 -32.63 39.12 -34.24
N GLN A 42 -31.92 40.10 -34.80
CA GLN A 42 -30.79 40.80 -34.22
C GLN A 42 -31.26 41.65 -33.02
N SER A 43 -30.39 41.89 -32.03
CA SER A 43 -29.81 43.22 -31.79
C SER A 43 -29.20 43.39 -30.38
N HIS A 44 -28.24 44.31 -30.35
CA HIS A 44 -27.67 45.06 -29.22
C HIS A 44 -26.45 44.53 -28.44
N VAL A 45 -25.31 45.01 -28.96
CA VAL A 45 -24.09 45.48 -28.30
C VAL A 45 -24.37 46.31 -27.04
N SER A 46 -23.56 46.15 -25.98
CA SER A 46 -22.90 47.26 -25.26
C SER A 46 -21.82 46.76 -24.30
N VAL A 47 -20.60 47.20 -24.58
CA VAL A 47 -19.40 47.22 -23.73
C VAL A 47 -19.49 48.42 -22.79
N SER A 48 -19.04 48.31 -21.54
CA SER A 48 -18.33 49.38 -20.80
C SER A 48 -17.82 48.92 -19.43
N ALA A 49 -16.50 49.02 -19.26
CA ALA A 49 -15.78 49.43 -18.05
C ALA A 49 -14.68 50.41 -18.55
N PRO A 50 -13.82 51.06 -17.73
CA PRO A 50 -13.74 51.18 -16.27
C PRO A 50 -13.48 52.66 -15.83
N ALA A 51 -13.16 52.88 -14.54
CA ALA A 51 -12.44 54.01 -13.89
C ALA A 51 -13.13 54.36 -12.55
N SER A 52 -12.49 54.76 -11.44
CA SER A 52 -11.08 54.96 -11.06
C SER A 52 -11.06 55.50 -9.60
N VAL A 53 -10.01 55.14 -8.84
CA VAL A 53 -9.20 56.05 -7.99
C VAL A 53 -9.81 56.63 -6.69
N LEU A 54 -9.22 56.29 -5.52
CA LEU A 54 -8.42 57.24 -4.71
C LEU A 54 -7.70 56.56 -3.53
N ASP A 55 -6.42 56.88 -3.44
CA ASP A 55 -5.42 56.60 -2.40
C ASP A 55 -5.80 57.18 -1.04
N THR A 56 -5.11 56.74 0.04
CA THR A 56 -4.29 57.61 0.91
C THR A 56 -3.44 56.74 1.86
N GLU A 57 -2.12 56.87 1.76
CA GLU A 57 -1.12 56.46 2.76
C GLU A 57 -0.99 57.50 3.88
N ASP A 58 -0.67 57.06 5.10
CA ASP A 58 0.35 57.60 6.03
C ASP A 58 0.07 56.99 7.42
N SER A 59 0.97 56.40 8.21
CA SER A 59 2.39 56.62 8.55
C SER A 59 2.47 56.86 10.06
N SER A 60 3.51 56.26 10.66
CA SER A 60 4.13 56.64 11.94
C SER A 60 3.53 56.13 13.27
N SER A 61 4.24 55.16 13.88
CA SER A 61 4.49 55.10 15.34
C SER A 61 5.54 56.18 15.71
N PRO A 62 5.74 56.61 16.99
CA PRO A 62 6.46 55.75 17.96
C PRO A 62 6.14 55.94 19.47
N ASP A 63 6.37 54.85 20.20
CA ASP A 63 7.03 54.71 21.51
C ASP A 63 6.72 55.53 22.80
N LEU A 64 6.60 54.73 23.87
CA LEU A 64 7.26 54.79 25.19
C LEU A 64 6.56 55.32 26.47
N GLN A 65 6.74 54.48 27.52
CA GLN A 65 6.72 54.69 28.97
C GLN A 65 5.42 54.43 29.77
N ARG A 66 5.43 53.38 30.61
CA ARG A 66 5.62 53.51 32.08
C ARG A 66 5.62 52.17 32.85
N GLN A 67 6.70 52.00 33.62
CA GLN A 67 6.78 51.58 35.03
C GLN A 67 6.00 50.34 35.58
N LYS A 68 6.82 49.35 36.00
CA LYS A 68 7.06 48.93 37.40
C LYS A 68 5.94 48.17 38.14
N ALA A 69 6.17 46.88 38.43
CA ALA A 69 6.26 46.31 39.79
C ALA A 69 6.49 44.79 39.75
N ARG A 70 7.37 44.31 40.65
CA ARG A 70 7.59 42.90 40.97
C ARG A 70 6.36 42.29 41.64
N ILE A 71 5.95 41.09 41.23
CA ILE A 71 5.35 40.08 42.10
C ILE A 71 5.93 38.72 41.66
N ASP A 72 6.57 38.03 42.59
CA ASP A 72 6.94 36.61 42.45
C ASP A 72 5.66 35.77 42.37
N SER A 73 5.45 35.11 41.24
CA SER A 73 4.54 33.98 41.13
C SER A 73 5.12 32.99 40.13
N SER A 74 5.37 31.78 40.63
CA SER A 74 5.87 30.62 39.91
C SER A 74 4.95 30.25 38.73
N ASP A 75 5.24 30.81 37.56
CA ASP A 75 4.56 30.45 36.31
C ASP A 75 5.04 29.07 35.85
N ASN A 76 4.17 28.07 36.00
CA ASN A 76 4.19 26.86 35.20
C ASN A 76 4.03 27.28 33.72
N LYS A 77 5.16 27.52 33.03
CA LYS A 77 5.20 27.64 31.58
C LYS A 77 4.71 26.33 30.98
N SER A 78 3.43 26.32 30.60
CA SER A 78 2.85 25.32 29.70
C SER A 78 3.76 25.25 28.48
N ALA A 79 4.49 24.15 28.35
CA ALA A 79 5.40 23.94 27.24
C ALA A 79 4.56 23.80 25.96
N THR A 80 4.53 24.84 25.14
CA THR A 80 3.98 24.78 23.79
C THR A 80 4.78 23.74 23.00
N CYS A 81 4.13 22.64 22.63
CA CYS A 81 4.75 21.63 21.79
C CYS A 81 4.83 22.19 20.36
N ILE A 82 6.06 22.43 19.89
CA ILE A 82 6.32 22.91 18.54
C ILE A 82 6.39 21.70 17.61
N THR A 83 5.59 21.73 16.54
CA THR A 83 5.64 20.72 15.47
C THR A 83 6.20 21.33 14.20
N TYR A 84 7.20 20.67 13.62
CA TYR A 84 7.82 21.00 12.34
C TYR A 84 7.28 20.08 11.25
N PHE A 85 6.95 20.63 10.09
CA PHE A 85 6.59 19.90 8.89
C PHE A 85 7.64 20.17 7.82
N GLY A 86 8.28 19.12 7.33
CA GLY A 86 9.30 19.19 6.31
C GLY A 86 8.69 19.35 4.94
N LYS A 87 9.39 20.14 4.12
CA LYS A 87 9.11 20.36 2.72
C LYS A 87 10.42 20.17 1.95
N VAL A 88 10.38 19.42 0.85
CA VAL A 88 11.50 19.29 -0.07
C VAL A 88 11.05 19.64 -1.47
N THR A 89 11.82 20.50 -2.14
CA THR A 89 11.63 20.89 -3.53
C THR A 89 12.70 20.21 -4.37
N VAL A 90 12.27 19.44 -5.36
CA VAL A 90 13.13 18.73 -6.32
C VAL A 90 12.87 19.30 -7.71
N SER A 91 13.90 19.82 -8.37
CA SER A 91 13.78 20.22 -9.77
C SER A 91 13.97 19.00 -10.65
N LEU A 92 12.95 18.65 -11.43
CA LEU A 92 13.05 17.59 -12.43
C LEU A 92 13.27 18.20 -13.81
N ASP A 93 14.05 17.49 -14.63
CA ASP A 93 14.09 17.65 -16.08
C ASP A 93 14.23 16.23 -16.67
N ARG A 94 13.09 15.57 -16.88
CA ARG A 94 13.03 14.17 -17.31
C ARG A 94 12.05 13.96 -18.44
N GLU A 95 12.40 13.05 -19.32
CA GLU A 95 11.55 12.61 -20.42
C GLU A 95 10.98 11.22 -20.11
N ILE A 96 9.69 11.03 -20.38
CA ILE A 96 9.02 9.74 -20.35
C ILE A 96 8.46 9.47 -21.73
N VAL A 97 8.75 8.28 -22.26
CA VAL A 97 8.39 7.88 -23.62
C VAL A 97 7.31 6.79 -23.56
N SER A 98 6.44 6.74 -24.56
CA SER A 98 5.41 5.69 -24.69
C SER A 98 6.01 4.29 -24.74
N ASP A 99 5.30 3.32 -24.17
CA ASP A 99 5.63 1.90 -24.31
C ASP A 99 5.13 1.42 -25.68
N GLY A 100 5.97 1.62 -26.70
CA GLY A 100 5.71 1.20 -28.08
C GLY A 100 5.37 2.31 -29.07
N CYS A 101 5.24 1.88 -30.33
CA CYS A 101 4.95 2.70 -31.49
C CYS A 101 3.43 2.76 -31.73
N CYS A 102 2.83 3.96 -31.67
CA CYS A 102 1.39 4.12 -31.84
C CYS A 102 1.02 4.61 -33.25
N SER A 103 -0.22 4.32 -33.66
CA SER A 103 -0.73 4.67 -34.99
C SER A 103 -1.10 6.15 -35.14
N ASN A 104 -1.34 6.84 -34.02
CA ASN A 104 -1.75 8.24 -33.98
C ASN A 104 -1.33 8.93 -32.66
N GLU A 105 -1.33 10.26 -32.65
CA GLU A 105 -0.92 11.09 -31.51
C GLU A 105 -1.75 10.86 -30.24
N LYS A 106 -3.07 10.64 -30.37
CA LYS A 106 -3.95 10.46 -29.20
C LYS A 106 -3.64 9.18 -28.44
N GLU A 107 -3.43 8.09 -29.18
CA GLU A 107 -3.00 6.81 -28.64
C GLU A 107 -1.59 6.90 -28.04
N ALA A 108 -0.66 7.57 -28.72
CA ALA A 108 0.70 7.80 -28.25
C ALA A 108 0.71 8.58 -26.92
N SER A 109 -0.06 9.67 -26.86
CA SER A 109 -0.23 10.51 -25.66
C SER A 109 -0.76 9.68 -24.49
N GLU A 110 -1.87 8.97 -24.70
CA GLU A 110 -2.48 8.14 -23.65
C GLU A 110 -1.55 7.04 -23.15
N SER A 111 -0.77 6.42 -24.04
CA SER A 111 0.25 5.43 -23.70
C SER A 111 1.36 6.01 -22.82
N SER A 112 1.90 7.19 -23.16
CA SER A 112 2.92 7.85 -22.33
C SER A 112 2.38 8.26 -20.97
N TYR A 113 1.14 8.75 -20.89
CA TYR A 113 0.50 9.07 -19.61
C TYR A 113 0.24 7.81 -18.77
N LYS A 114 -0.04 6.66 -19.39
CA LYS A 114 -0.14 5.38 -18.68
C LYS A 114 1.20 4.99 -18.04
N VAL A 115 2.31 5.13 -18.76
CA VAL A 115 3.67 4.87 -18.21
C VAL A 115 3.96 5.81 -17.05
N LEU A 116 3.69 7.10 -17.20
CA LEU A 116 3.87 8.09 -16.12
C LEU A 116 2.96 7.78 -14.91
N TRP A 117 1.72 7.37 -15.13
CA TRP A 117 0.79 6.95 -14.08
C TRP A 117 1.33 5.75 -13.28
N GLN A 118 1.89 4.75 -13.96
CA GLN A 118 2.53 3.60 -13.33
C GLN A 118 3.80 4.00 -12.53
N HIS A 119 4.56 4.97 -13.03
CA HIS A 119 5.74 5.49 -12.35
C HIS A 119 5.39 6.26 -11.06
N LEU A 120 4.34 7.08 -11.10
CA LEU A 120 3.87 7.82 -9.93
C LEU A 120 3.10 6.97 -8.93
N SER A 121 2.72 5.74 -9.32
CA SER A 121 1.94 4.80 -8.49
C SER A 121 0.66 5.43 -7.94
N ILE A 122 -0.04 6.16 -8.81
CA ILE A 122 -1.32 6.80 -8.49
C ILE A 122 -2.40 5.72 -8.34
N ASN A 123 -3.36 5.93 -7.45
CA ASN A 123 -4.47 5.00 -7.20
C ASN A 123 -5.30 4.75 -8.47
N ALA A 124 -6.11 3.68 -8.44
CA ALA A 124 -6.97 3.24 -9.54
C ALA A 124 -7.75 4.39 -10.20
N LEU A 125 -7.87 4.32 -11.54
CA LEU A 125 -8.64 5.26 -12.34
C LEU A 125 -10.11 5.28 -11.89
N ASN A 126 -10.70 6.47 -11.85
CA ASN A 126 -12.15 6.61 -11.69
C ASN A 126 -12.86 6.19 -13.00
N GLU A 127 -14.12 5.77 -12.92
CA GLU A 127 -14.91 5.38 -14.09
C GLU A 127 -14.98 6.49 -15.14
N GLY A 128 -14.65 6.14 -16.39
CA GLY A 128 -14.66 7.08 -17.53
C GLY A 128 -13.45 8.02 -17.62
N GLN A 129 -12.51 7.96 -16.67
CA GLN A 129 -11.30 8.79 -16.68
C GLN A 129 -10.20 8.17 -17.56
N THR A 130 -9.51 9.00 -18.33
CA THR A 130 -8.31 8.60 -19.09
C THR A 130 -7.05 8.75 -18.23
N TYR A 131 -5.96 8.05 -18.56
CA TYR A 131 -4.67 8.24 -17.90
C TYR A 131 -4.20 9.70 -18.01
N LYS A 132 -4.38 10.33 -19.18
CA LYS A 132 -4.05 11.75 -19.36
C LYS A 132 -4.79 12.65 -18.38
N SER A 133 -6.12 12.53 -18.30
CA SER A 133 -6.92 13.36 -17.40
C SER A 133 -6.58 13.09 -15.93
N ALA A 134 -6.39 11.83 -15.54
CA ALA A 134 -5.99 11.47 -14.18
C ALA A 134 -4.65 12.07 -13.77
N ILE A 135 -3.66 12.09 -14.68
CA ILE A 135 -2.35 12.68 -14.42
C ILE A 135 -2.44 14.20 -14.33
N LEU A 136 -3.14 14.85 -15.27
CA LEU A 136 -3.29 16.31 -15.22
C LEU A 136 -4.01 16.75 -13.94
N ASP A 137 -5.06 16.03 -13.52
CA ASP A 137 -5.75 16.29 -12.25
C ASP A 137 -4.82 16.10 -11.05
N TYR A 138 -4.00 15.04 -11.06
CA TYR A 138 -3.00 14.81 -10.02
C TYR A 138 -1.99 15.96 -9.95
N PHE A 139 -1.44 16.39 -11.08
CA PHE A 139 -0.46 17.48 -11.13
C PHE A 139 -1.07 18.80 -10.66
N ASN A 140 -2.27 19.14 -11.14
CA ASN A 140 -3.00 20.33 -10.71
C ASN A 140 -3.27 20.31 -9.19
N LYS A 141 -3.72 19.18 -8.64
CA LYS A 141 -4.00 19.01 -7.21
C LYS A 141 -2.76 19.20 -6.34
N HIS A 142 -1.60 18.79 -6.84
CA HIS A 142 -0.33 18.89 -6.13
C HIS A 142 0.46 20.17 -6.46
N GLY A 143 -0.07 21.04 -7.32
CA GLY A 143 0.58 22.28 -7.75
C GLY A 143 1.84 22.04 -8.59
N PHE A 144 1.90 20.91 -9.30
CA PHE A 144 2.98 20.58 -10.22
C PHE A 144 2.70 21.15 -11.61
N GLN A 145 3.77 21.47 -12.35
CA GLN A 145 3.64 21.89 -13.74
C GLN A 145 3.28 20.69 -14.61
N ASN A 146 2.20 20.83 -15.39
CA ASN A 146 1.73 19.76 -16.27
C ASN A 146 2.83 19.32 -17.27
N PRO A 147 2.94 18.02 -17.57
CA PRO A 147 3.93 17.52 -18.53
C PRO A 147 3.74 18.17 -19.91
N ALA A 148 4.84 18.57 -20.55
CA ALA A 148 4.77 19.01 -21.94
C ALA A 148 4.81 17.78 -22.87
N GLU A 149 3.91 17.75 -23.85
CA GLU A 149 3.84 16.70 -24.87
C GLU A 149 4.65 17.10 -26.11
N GLU A 150 5.59 16.26 -26.50
CA GLU A 150 6.33 16.37 -27.77
C GLU A 150 6.08 15.10 -28.59
N PHE A 151 5.63 15.27 -29.84
CA PHE A 151 5.36 14.16 -30.74
C PHE A 151 6.49 14.02 -31.75
N VAL A 152 7.03 12.81 -31.85
CA VAL A 152 8.09 12.46 -32.80
C VAL A 152 7.55 11.37 -33.72
N GLN A 153 7.62 11.61 -35.02
CA GLN A 153 7.24 10.65 -36.04
C GLN A 153 8.48 9.91 -36.53
N ASN A 154 8.46 8.58 -36.45
CA ASN A 154 9.55 7.73 -36.92
C ASN A 154 9.34 7.30 -38.38
N ASP A 155 10.41 6.85 -39.04
CA ASP A 155 10.44 6.41 -40.44
C ASP A 155 9.38 5.34 -40.80
N ASN A 156 8.92 4.57 -39.80
CA ASN A 156 7.88 3.55 -39.95
C ASN A 156 6.45 4.11 -39.88
N ASN A 157 6.26 5.42 -40.03
CA ASN A 157 4.99 6.13 -39.88
C ASN A 157 4.29 5.88 -38.52
N THR A 158 5.10 5.71 -37.48
CA THR A 158 4.62 5.50 -36.11
C THR A 158 4.90 6.75 -35.29
N THR A 159 3.96 7.10 -34.43
CA THR A 159 4.04 8.30 -33.58
C THR A 159 4.44 7.90 -32.18
N ILE A 160 5.45 8.58 -31.64
CA ILE A 160 5.89 8.46 -30.24
C ILE A 160 5.56 9.77 -29.53
N CYS A 161 4.96 9.68 -28.34
CA CYS A 161 4.76 10.84 -27.48
C CYS A 161 5.81 10.84 -26.37
N LYS A 162 6.54 11.95 -26.24
CA LYS A 162 7.49 12.22 -25.19
C LYS A 162 6.86 13.21 -24.20
N LEU A 163 6.75 12.80 -22.95
CA LEU A 163 6.29 13.65 -21.85
C LEU A 163 7.51 14.24 -21.14
N ARG A 164 7.67 15.55 -21.21
CA ARG A 164 8.72 16.26 -20.49
C ARG A 164 8.20 16.75 -19.14
N LEU A 165 8.73 16.15 -18.07
CA LEU A 165 8.58 16.57 -16.70
C LEU A 165 9.64 17.62 -16.38
N SER A 166 9.25 18.88 -16.35
CA SER A 166 10.15 19.99 -16.05
C SER A 166 9.61 20.85 -14.91
N GLY A 167 10.51 21.36 -14.08
CA GLY A 167 10.19 22.34 -13.04
C GLY A 167 10.28 21.79 -11.61
N PRO A 168 9.87 22.62 -10.63
CA PRO A 168 9.96 22.27 -9.21
C PRO A 168 8.81 21.38 -8.75
N PHE A 169 9.15 20.24 -8.16
CA PHE A 169 8.22 19.31 -7.53
C PHE A 169 8.38 19.39 -6.01
N ILE A 170 7.30 19.75 -5.33
CA ILE A 170 7.29 19.98 -3.89
C ILE A 170 6.64 18.79 -3.18
N PHE A 171 7.38 18.17 -2.27
CA PHE A 171 6.91 17.08 -1.42
C PHE A 171 6.88 17.53 0.03
N ARG A 172 5.79 17.24 0.73
CA ARG A 172 5.59 17.63 2.13
C ARG A 172 5.34 16.39 2.98
N ASP A 173 5.89 16.38 4.19
CA ASP A 173 5.47 15.41 5.19
C ASP A 173 4.11 15.82 5.81
N THR A 174 3.30 14.83 6.19
CA THR A 174 1.97 15.05 6.79
C THR A 174 1.92 14.71 8.28
N VAL A 175 2.99 14.12 8.83
CA VAL A 175 3.00 13.53 10.18
C VAL A 175 3.49 14.55 11.20
N GLY A 176 4.32 15.51 10.79
CA GLY A 176 4.95 16.48 11.67
C GLY A 176 5.94 15.83 12.63
N CYS A 177 6.95 16.58 13.06
CA CYS A 177 7.96 16.11 14.01
C CYS A 177 8.32 17.18 15.01
N THR A 178 8.76 16.79 16.20
CA THR A 178 9.26 17.73 17.23
C THR A 178 10.65 18.29 16.88
N ARG A 179 11.34 17.71 15.89
CA ARG A 179 12.67 18.13 15.45
C ARG A 179 12.69 18.48 13.97
N LYS A 180 13.23 19.65 13.64
CA LYS A 180 13.40 20.15 12.26
C LYS A 180 14.06 19.12 11.32
N LYS A 181 15.22 18.57 11.72
CA LYS A 181 15.96 17.59 10.92
C LYS A 181 15.16 16.30 10.64
N GLN A 182 14.31 15.87 11.58
CA GLN A 182 13.47 14.69 11.35
C GLN A 182 12.36 14.99 10.34
N ALA A 183 11.77 16.18 10.40
CA ALA A 183 10.79 16.63 9.42
C ALA A 183 11.40 16.66 8.00
N GLU A 184 12.62 17.17 7.85
CA GLU A 184 13.37 17.14 6.58
C GLU A 184 13.62 15.71 6.07
N GLN A 185 14.00 14.78 6.96
CA GLN A 185 14.18 13.36 6.62
C GLN A 185 12.87 12.70 6.15
N LEU A 186 11.74 13.04 6.79
CA LEU A 186 10.42 12.54 6.37
C LEU A 186 10.02 13.12 5.01
N ALA A 187 10.24 14.41 4.77
CA ALA A 187 9.99 15.02 3.47
C ALA A 187 10.85 14.36 2.37
N ALA A 188 12.13 14.09 2.64
CA ALA A 188 13.00 13.35 1.74
C ALA A 188 12.49 11.92 1.48
N LYS A 189 12.02 11.21 2.52
CA LYS A 189 11.42 9.87 2.39
C LYS A 189 10.20 9.89 1.48
N VAL A 190 9.32 10.88 1.63
CA VAL A 190 8.14 11.06 0.76
C VAL A 190 8.58 11.30 -0.68
N ALA A 191 9.50 12.25 -0.92
CA ALA A 191 10.01 12.52 -2.27
C ALA A 191 10.61 11.27 -2.92
N LEU A 192 11.47 10.53 -2.20
CA LEU A 192 12.06 9.30 -2.69
C LEU A 192 11.02 8.23 -3.04
N LYS A 193 9.97 8.07 -2.22
CA LYS A 193 8.89 7.12 -2.49
C LYS A 193 8.20 7.45 -3.82
N HIS A 194 7.84 8.71 -4.03
CA HIS A 194 7.14 9.16 -5.24
C HIS A 194 8.03 9.17 -6.48
N LEU A 195 9.32 9.48 -6.32
CA LEU A 195 10.26 9.62 -7.44
C LEU A 195 11.04 8.33 -7.75
N SER A 196 10.93 7.29 -6.93
CA SER A 196 11.72 6.04 -7.06
C SER A 196 11.73 5.48 -8.48
N LYS A 197 10.55 5.30 -9.10
CA LYS A 197 10.43 4.77 -10.46
C LYS A 197 10.90 5.77 -11.53
N ILE A 198 10.66 7.07 -11.34
CA ILE A 198 11.11 8.13 -12.27
C ILE A 198 12.65 8.24 -12.28
N LEU A 199 13.27 8.01 -11.13
CA LEU A 199 14.72 8.01 -10.96
C LEU A 199 15.33 6.60 -11.14
N ASN A 200 14.57 5.62 -11.67
CA ASN A 200 15.01 4.24 -11.88
C ASN A 200 15.71 3.61 -10.66
N ARG A 201 15.23 3.94 -9.45
CA ARG A 201 15.80 3.46 -8.20
C ARG A 201 15.01 2.28 -7.65
N GLY A 202 15.74 1.31 -7.09
CA GLY A 202 15.15 0.22 -6.33
C GLY A 202 14.39 0.69 -5.08
N PRO A 203 13.60 -0.21 -4.46
CA PRO A 203 12.85 0.09 -3.24
C PRO A 203 13.78 0.55 -2.13
N ILE A 204 13.34 1.57 -1.38
CA ILE A 204 14.09 2.15 -0.26
C ILE A 204 13.92 1.22 0.94
N SER A 205 15.02 0.85 1.61
CA SER A 205 14.94 0.03 2.83
C SER A 205 14.20 0.79 3.94
N GLU A 206 13.35 0.09 4.70
CA GLU A 206 12.70 0.66 5.88
C GLU A 206 13.68 0.94 7.02
N THR A 207 14.85 0.29 7.00
CA THR A 207 15.93 0.52 7.97
C THR A 207 16.78 1.75 7.67
N GLU A 208 16.58 2.38 6.50
CA GLU A 208 17.30 3.58 6.10
C GLU A 208 16.96 4.76 7.02
N LYS A 209 17.99 5.51 7.43
CA LYS A 209 17.85 6.66 8.34
C LYS A 209 18.31 7.96 7.69
N ASN A 210 19.02 7.90 6.56
CA ASN A 210 19.57 9.05 5.87
C ASN A 210 18.90 9.28 4.50
N PHE A 211 17.58 9.48 4.50
CA PHE A 211 16.81 9.79 3.31
C PHE A 211 17.27 11.05 2.59
N ILE A 212 17.78 12.06 3.31
CA ILE A 212 18.32 13.29 2.70
C ILE A 212 19.53 12.99 1.81
N GLY A 213 20.53 12.27 2.32
CA GLY A 213 21.72 11.90 1.56
C GLY A 213 21.38 11.00 0.37
N VAL A 214 20.51 10.03 0.62
CA VAL A 214 19.96 9.10 -0.37
C VAL A 214 19.24 9.83 -1.50
N LEU A 215 18.41 10.84 -1.22
CA LEU A 215 17.75 11.66 -2.24
C LEU A 215 18.75 12.50 -3.04
N LYS A 216 19.71 13.13 -2.35
CA LYS A 216 20.74 13.95 -2.99
C LYS A 216 21.57 13.12 -3.99
N GLU A 217 22.10 11.99 -3.56
CA GLU A 217 22.88 11.07 -4.41
C GLU A 217 22.07 10.60 -5.63
N SER A 218 20.78 10.30 -5.42
CA SER A 218 19.89 9.86 -6.50
C SER A 218 19.66 10.93 -7.56
N LEU A 219 19.61 12.20 -7.16
CA LEU A 219 19.46 13.33 -8.08
C LEU A 219 20.78 13.61 -8.81
N GLU A 220 21.90 13.57 -8.10
CA GLU A 220 23.25 13.75 -8.67
C GLU A 220 23.60 12.67 -9.70
N THR A 221 23.24 11.40 -9.44
CA THR A 221 23.41 10.28 -10.39
C THR A 221 22.74 10.54 -11.74
N HIS A 222 21.73 11.40 -11.75
CA HIS A 222 20.97 11.76 -12.94
C HIS A 222 21.22 13.19 -13.41
N ALA A 223 22.31 13.80 -12.95
CA ALA A 223 22.70 15.18 -13.26
C ALA A 223 21.61 16.22 -12.96
N LEU A 224 20.73 15.94 -11.98
CA LEU A 224 19.70 16.86 -11.52
C LEU A 224 20.24 17.75 -10.40
N SER A 225 19.64 18.93 -10.23
CA SER A 225 20.02 19.85 -9.17
C SER A 225 19.76 19.25 -7.78
N ALA A 226 20.60 19.63 -6.81
CA ALA A 226 20.41 19.23 -5.42
C ALA A 226 19.01 19.65 -4.88
N PRO A 227 18.39 18.83 -4.02
CA PRO A 227 17.08 19.12 -3.45
C PRO A 227 17.17 20.27 -2.45
N VAL A 228 16.15 21.13 -2.43
CA VAL A 228 16.04 22.27 -1.49
C VAL A 228 15.08 21.92 -0.38
N TYR A 229 15.51 22.04 0.87
CA TYR A 229 14.70 21.72 2.05
C TYR A 229 14.20 22.99 2.75
N ASP A 230 12.98 22.91 3.25
CA ASP A 230 12.33 23.95 4.04
C ASP A 230 11.48 23.29 5.14
N THR A 231 11.13 24.03 6.18
CA THR A 231 10.32 23.51 7.29
C THR A 231 9.30 24.54 7.78
N ASP A 232 8.03 24.15 7.75
CA ASP A 232 6.94 24.92 8.32
C ASP A 232 6.84 24.64 9.83
N ARG A 233 6.74 25.69 10.65
CA ARG A 233 6.55 25.59 12.11
C ARG A 233 5.09 25.84 12.45
N LYS A 234 4.47 24.95 13.24
CA LYS A 234 3.14 25.15 13.79
C LYS A 234 3.17 24.99 15.31
N GLU A 235 2.74 26.04 16.01
CA GLU A 235 2.55 25.99 17.46
C GLU A 235 1.14 25.51 17.76
N VAL A 236 1.01 24.45 18.55
CA VAL A 236 -0.30 23.99 19.04
C VAL A 236 -0.48 24.56 20.44
N PRO A 237 -1.49 25.42 20.69
CA PRO A 237 -1.82 25.89 22.03
C PRO A 237 -2.16 24.68 22.91
N GLY A 238 -1.49 24.55 24.05
CA GLY A 238 -1.58 23.37 24.92
C GLY A 238 -3.01 23.10 25.39
N GLY A 239 -3.66 22.10 24.81
CA GLY A 239 -4.90 21.51 25.31
C GLY A 239 -4.59 20.45 26.35
N THR A 240 -5.29 20.52 27.48
CA THR A 240 -5.21 19.65 28.66
C THR A 240 -5.21 18.17 28.26
N SER A 241 -4.07 17.50 28.36
CA SER A 241 -3.92 16.06 28.15
C SER A 241 -3.86 15.36 29.51
N GLN A 242 -4.89 14.54 29.79
CA GLN A 242 -4.77 13.43 30.74
C GLN A 242 -4.00 12.30 30.03
N GLY A 243 -2.94 11.81 30.68
CA GLY A 243 -2.08 10.72 30.20
C GLY A 243 -2.73 9.33 30.28
N PRO A 244 -1.97 8.26 29.98
CA PRO A 244 -0.80 7.92 30.79
C PRO A 244 0.51 7.58 30.06
N SER A 245 1.60 8.05 30.67
CA SER A 245 2.89 7.38 30.96
C SER A 245 3.84 6.90 29.84
N ASN A 246 4.79 7.79 29.52
CA ASN A 246 6.26 7.64 29.57
C ASN A 246 6.91 6.24 29.59
N LEU A 247 7.78 6.01 28.61
CA LEU A 247 9.17 5.54 28.83
C LEU A 247 10.11 6.28 27.85
N CYS A 248 10.94 7.19 28.37
CA CYS A 248 11.98 7.88 27.62
C CYS A 248 13.31 7.70 28.38
N PRO A 249 14.37 7.14 27.78
CA PRO A 249 15.69 7.13 28.38
C PRO A 249 16.40 8.46 28.08
N THR A 250 16.80 9.14 29.15
CA THR A 250 17.61 10.35 29.12
C THR A 250 19.05 9.99 28.78
N THR A 251 19.59 10.50 27.67
CA THR A 251 21.03 10.53 27.42
C THR A 251 21.51 11.96 27.44
N SER A 252 22.43 12.25 28.36
CA SER A 252 23.17 13.50 28.51
C SER A 252 24.24 13.58 27.43
N GLU A 253 24.29 14.68 26.67
CA GLU A 253 25.48 15.08 25.92
C GLU A 253 25.85 16.54 26.24
N ALA A 254 27.11 16.72 26.61
CA ALA A 254 27.78 17.98 26.90
C ALA A 254 28.21 18.69 25.59
N PRO A 255 28.44 20.01 25.60
CA PRO A 255 28.61 20.80 24.38
C PRO A 255 30.06 20.78 23.88
N VAL A 256 30.26 20.37 22.61
CA VAL A 256 31.54 20.54 21.91
C VAL A 256 31.50 21.83 21.08
N LYS A 257 32.44 22.72 21.38
CA LYS A 257 32.69 24.00 20.70
C LYS A 257 33.22 23.77 19.28
N GLN A 258 32.69 24.54 18.33
CA GLN A 258 33.32 24.80 17.03
C GLN A 258 34.56 25.69 17.18
N PRO A 259 35.45 25.66 16.18
CA PRO A 259 35.76 26.92 15.50
C PRO A 259 35.74 26.79 13.97
N SER A 260 35.22 27.85 13.34
CA SER A 260 35.36 28.18 11.92
C SER A 260 36.67 28.95 11.71
N VAL A 261 37.43 28.73 10.62
CA VAL A 261 37.83 29.77 9.62
C VAL A 261 38.42 29.15 8.32
N LEU A 262 37.99 29.74 7.19
CA LEU A 262 38.56 29.94 5.83
C LEU A 262 39.54 28.97 5.10
N SER A 263 39.12 28.65 3.87
CA SER A 263 39.80 28.72 2.55
C SER A 263 41.32 28.86 2.43
N THR A 264 41.96 28.04 1.57
CA THR A 264 42.50 28.43 0.23
C THR A 264 43.35 27.30 -0.41
N LEU A 265 43.18 27.19 -1.73
CA LEU A 265 43.88 26.47 -2.82
C LEU A 265 45.30 25.87 -2.63
N SER A 266 45.46 24.70 -3.28
CA SER A 266 46.47 24.35 -4.31
C SER A 266 47.63 23.36 -4.02
N HIS A 267 47.84 22.52 -5.06
CA HIS A 267 49.04 21.78 -5.49
C HIS A 267 49.42 20.40 -4.91
N LEU A 268 49.20 19.38 -5.76
CA LEU A 268 50.08 18.21 -6.00
C LEU A 268 51.48 18.68 -6.49
N PRO A 269 52.59 17.98 -6.15
CA PRO A 269 53.04 16.79 -6.90
C PRO A 269 53.73 15.70 -6.02
N SER A 270 53.55 14.40 -6.27
CA SER A 270 54.37 13.50 -7.12
C SER A 270 55.50 12.74 -6.40
N CYS A 271 55.58 11.44 -6.77
CA CYS A 271 56.73 10.52 -6.76
C CYS A 271 57.16 9.73 -5.51
N GLN A 272 57.06 8.40 -5.71
CA GLN A 272 58.10 7.37 -5.56
C GLN A 272 58.20 6.53 -4.28
N SER A 273 57.86 5.26 -4.51
CA SER A 273 58.37 3.99 -3.96
C SER A 273 59.52 4.04 -2.96
N HIS A 274 59.44 3.19 -1.93
CA HIS A 274 60.44 2.17 -1.69
C HIS A 274 59.86 0.99 -0.89
N VAL A 275 60.16 -0.20 -1.38
CA VAL A 275 60.00 -1.51 -0.74
C VAL A 275 60.95 -1.61 0.45
N SER A 276 60.50 -2.13 1.58
CA SER A 276 61.39 -2.87 2.50
C SER A 276 60.60 -3.82 3.39
N VAL A 277 60.93 -5.09 3.24
CA VAL A 277 60.56 -6.22 4.09
C VAL A 277 61.53 -6.24 5.26
N CYS A 278 61.03 -6.37 6.49
CA CYS A 278 61.63 -7.24 7.51
C CYS A 278 60.74 -7.34 8.76
N VAL A 279 60.36 -8.57 9.06
CA VAL A 279 59.85 -9.06 10.36
C VAL A 279 61.04 -9.15 11.32
N PRO A 280 60.87 -8.79 12.61
CA PRO A 280 60.91 -9.84 13.62
C PRO A 280 59.79 -9.73 14.66
N ALA A 281 59.33 -10.89 15.08
CA ALA A 281 58.36 -11.12 16.15
C ALA A 281 58.87 -10.57 17.49
N SER A 282 57.96 -9.94 18.25
CA SER A 282 58.05 -9.81 19.70
C SER A 282 56.64 -9.69 20.25
N VAL A 283 56.33 -10.64 21.13
CA VAL A 283 55.11 -10.80 21.93
C VAL A 283 54.90 -9.58 22.82
N LEU A 284 53.69 -9.00 22.76
CA LEU A 284 53.10 -8.20 23.84
C LEU A 284 51.58 -8.11 23.60
N ASP A 285 50.82 -8.53 24.61
CA ASP A 285 49.35 -8.43 24.68
C ASP A 285 48.82 -7.02 24.38
N PRO A 286 47.56 -6.96 23.89
CA PRO A 286 46.65 -5.95 24.38
C PRO A 286 45.33 -6.55 24.85
N GLN A 287 45.09 -6.36 26.14
CA GLN A 287 43.80 -6.39 26.80
C GLN A 287 42.83 -5.35 26.21
N ASP A 288 41.56 -5.73 26.20
CA ASP A 288 40.35 -4.90 26.26
C ASP A 288 40.06 -3.88 25.15
N SER A 289 39.15 -4.26 24.25
CA SER A 289 38.13 -3.37 23.68
C SER A 289 36.96 -4.20 23.13
N SER A 290 36.13 -4.75 24.02
CA SER A 290 34.82 -5.27 23.67
C SER A 290 33.82 -4.11 23.54
N SER A 291 33.49 -3.73 22.32
CA SER A 291 32.37 -2.85 22.02
C SER A 291 31.07 -3.58 22.36
N SER A 292 30.43 -3.18 23.45
CA SER A 292 29.13 -3.71 23.86
C SER A 292 28.03 -3.17 22.93
N ASP A 293 27.64 -4.01 21.97
CA ASP A 293 26.42 -3.84 21.19
C ASP A 293 25.19 -3.91 22.12
N LEU A 294 24.53 -2.77 22.32
CA LEU A 294 23.20 -2.69 22.93
C LEU A 294 22.14 -3.16 21.93
N GLN A 295 22.17 -4.44 21.56
CA GLN A 295 20.96 -5.13 21.14
C GLN A 295 20.11 -5.34 22.39
N ARG A 296 18.89 -4.78 22.40
CA ARG A 296 17.85 -5.25 23.33
C ARG A 296 17.70 -6.75 23.08
N LYS A 297 18.29 -7.56 23.95
CA LYS A 297 18.09 -9.02 24.00
C LYS A 297 16.59 -9.25 24.19
N LYS A 298 15.85 -9.42 23.09
CA LYS A 298 14.49 -9.96 23.15
C LYS A 298 14.60 -11.29 23.88
N ALA A 299 13.75 -11.50 24.88
CA ALA A 299 13.73 -12.76 25.61
C ALA A 299 13.57 -13.90 24.60
N ARG A 300 14.53 -14.83 24.59
CA ARG A 300 14.45 -16.02 23.74
C ARG A 300 13.23 -16.80 24.19
N ILE A 301 12.20 -16.86 23.35
CA ILE A 301 10.99 -17.62 23.65
C ILE A 301 11.36 -19.09 23.52
N ASP A 302 11.44 -19.78 24.65
CA ASP A 302 11.75 -21.20 24.69
C ASP A 302 10.49 -22.01 24.34
N SER A 303 10.62 -22.97 23.42
CA SER A 303 9.49 -23.77 22.92
C SER A 303 9.90 -25.23 22.81
N SER A 304 9.69 -25.95 23.92
CA SER A 304 9.98 -27.38 24.00
C SER A 304 9.31 -28.21 22.89
N GLU A 305 8.13 -27.80 22.41
CA GLU A 305 7.43 -28.46 21.30
C GLU A 305 8.21 -28.36 19.98
N ILE A 306 8.83 -27.22 19.69
CA ILE A 306 9.65 -27.02 18.50
C ILE A 306 10.96 -27.78 18.64
N ASP A 307 11.58 -27.75 19.82
CA ASP A 307 12.81 -28.51 20.06
C ASP A 307 12.61 -30.03 19.97
N MET A 308 11.48 -30.53 20.50
CA MET A 308 11.07 -31.92 20.32
C MET A 308 10.85 -32.25 18.84
N LEU A 309 10.21 -31.35 18.09
CA LEU A 309 10.00 -31.54 16.65
C LEU A 309 11.34 -31.61 15.91
N LEU A 310 12.26 -30.67 16.14
CA LEU A 310 13.59 -30.69 15.54
C LEU A 310 14.35 -31.98 15.89
N SER A 311 14.22 -32.45 17.13
CA SER A 311 14.82 -33.71 17.57
C SER A 311 14.26 -34.94 16.84
N VAL A 312 12.93 -35.00 16.65
CA VAL A 312 12.27 -36.10 15.91
C VAL A 312 12.77 -36.20 14.47
N TRP A 313 13.06 -35.06 13.85
CA TRP A 313 13.57 -34.98 12.47
C TRP A 313 15.10 -35.00 12.37
N ASN A 314 15.82 -35.23 13.48
CA ASN A 314 17.29 -35.19 13.57
C ASN A 314 17.92 -33.86 13.10
N LEU A 315 17.20 -32.75 13.30
CA LEU A 315 17.62 -31.38 12.93
C LEU A 315 18.32 -30.67 14.09
N GLY A 316 19.19 -31.38 14.79
CA GLY A 316 19.99 -30.82 15.89
C GLY A 316 21.23 -30.04 15.41
N PRO A 317 21.84 -29.24 16.28
CA PRO A 317 23.17 -28.70 16.04
C PRO A 317 24.18 -29.83 15.75
N PRO A 318 25.16 -29.63 14.84
CA PRO A 318 25.55 -28.36 14.22
C PRO A 318 24.79 -28.00 12.93
N HIS A 319 24.00 -28.92 12.36
CA HIS A 319 23.49 -28.81 11.00
C HIS A 319 22.28 -27.90 10.85
N VAL A 320 21.47 -27.75 11.90
CA VAL A 320 20.36 -26.78 11.92
C VAL A 320 20.44 -25.97 13.21
N LYS A 321 20.38 -24.65 13.06
CA LYS A 321 20.31 -23.70 14.17
C LYS A 321 18.99 -22.96 14.13
N VAL A 322 18.30 -22.92 15.26
CA VAL A 322 17.18 -22.00 15.48
C VAL A 322 17.77 -20.65 15.84
N GLU A 323 17.61 -19.68 14.95
CA GLU A 323 18.18 -18.33 15.16
C GLU A 323 17.24 -17.46 15.98
N ASN A 324 15.95 -17.44 15.64
CA ASN A 324 14.96 -16.69 16.39
C ASN A 324 13.56 -17.30 16.26
N ILE A 325 12.76 -17.16 17.32
CA ILE A 325 11.32 -17.34 17.30
C ILE A 325 10.72 -15.98 17.63
N GLU A 326 10.02 -15.39 16.67
CA GLU A 326 9.41 -14.08 16.80
C GLU A 326 7.89 -14.22 16.77
N TYR A 327 7.20 -13.27 17.40
CA TYR A 327 5.80 -13.05 17.13
C TYR A 327 5.59 -11.60 16.72
N ASP A 328 4.72 -11.45 15.72
CA ASP A 328 4.17 -10.17 15.33
C ASP A 328 2.79 -10.04 15.99
N GLU A 329 2.48 -8.82 16.43
CA GLU A 329 1.15 -8.43 16.88
C GLU A 329 0.47 -7.60 15.81
N ASN A 330 -0.83 -7.80 15.66
CA ASN A 330 -1.68 -7.04 14.76
C ASN A 330 -3.02 -6.84 15.44
N PHE A 331 -3.57 -5.65 15.35
CA PHE A 331 -4.84 -5.32 15.99
C PHE A 331 -5.93 -5.40 14.94
N LYS A 332 -7.11 -5.87 15.35
CA LYS A 332 -8.30 -5.87 14.50
C LYS A 332 -9.34 -4.95 15.13
N CYS A 333 -9.95 -4.11 14.31
CA CYS A 333 -11.05 -3.25 14.73
C CYS A 333 -12.22 -3.43 13.78
N THR A 334 -13.41 -3.53 14.36
CA THR A 334 -14.67 -3.68 13.64
C THR A 334 -15.53 -2.45 13.92
N VAL A 335 -16.03 -1.84 12.85
CA VAL A 335 -16.96 -0.71 12.89
C VAL A 335 -18.32 -1.20 12.38
N GLU A 336 -19.32 -1.20 13.25
CA GLU A 336 -20.69 -1.56 12.92
C GLU A 336 -21.56 -0.32 12.80
N ILE A 337 -22.38 -0.28 11.75
CA ILE A 337 -23.28 0.83 11.46
C ILE A 337 -24.65 0.24 11.16
N ASN A 338 -25.62 0.61 11.98
CA ASN A 338 -27.00 0.16 11.85
C ASN A 338 -27.81 1.31 11.26
N LEU A 339 -28.29 1.11 10.03
CA LEU A 339 -29.30 1.97 9.44
C LEU A 339 -30.68 1.50 9.89
N GLU A 340 -31.48 2.41 10.43
CA GLU A 340 -32.84 2.17 10.90
C GLU A 340 -33.81 3.06 10.13
N ASN A 341 -34.77 2.44 9.44
CA ASN A 341 -35.78 3.14 8.61
C ASN A 341 -35.18 4.18 7.64
N PHE A 342 -33.97 3.92 7.14
CA PHE A 342 -33.23 4.84 6.28
C PHE A 342 -33.95 5.01 4.94
N THR A 343 -33.82 6.22 4.38
CA THR A 343 -34.32 6.55 3.04
C THR A 343 -33.15 6.91 2.14
N PHE A 344 -32.96 6.13 1.09
CA PHE A 344 -32.00 6.43 0.02
C PHE A 344 -32.72 7.20 -1.09
N THR A 345 -32.28 8.43 -1.38
CA THR A 345 -32.92 9.30 -2.37
C THR A 345 -32.02 9.53 -3.57
N ASN A 346 -32.50 9.16 -4.76
CA ASN A 346 -31.88 9.55 -6.01
C ASN A 346 -32.59 10.78 -6.58
N LYS A 347 -31.93 11.94 -6.49
CA LYS A 347 -32.47 13.24 -6.95
C LYS A 347 -32.34 13.43 -8.47
N GLN A 348 -31.71 12.50 -9.19
CA GLN A 348 -31.62 12.59 -10.64
C GLN A 348 -33.00 12.37 -11.27
N GLY A 349 -33.34 13.22 -12.23
CA GLY A 349 -34.55 13.10 -13.02
C GLY A 349 -34.38 12.17 -14.21
N TYR A 350 -35.38 11.33 -14.46
CA TYR A 350 -35.42 10.39 -15.58
C TYR A 350 -36.72 10.51 -16.39
N ASP A 351 -36.69 10.03 -17.63
CA ASP A 351 -37.82 10.17 -18.57
C ASP A 351 -39.02 9.29 -18.19
N ASN A 352 -38.80 8.20 -17.44
CA ASN A 352 -39.85 7.29 -17.03
C ASN A 352 -39.63 6.69 -15.64
N LYS A 353 -40.73 6.31 -14.99
CA LYS A 353 -40.75 5.70 -13.64
C LYS A 353 -39.88 4.42 -13.54
N LYS A 354 -39.89 3.59 -14.58
CA LYS A 354 -39.18 2.29 -14.56
C LYS A 354 -37.67 2.48 -14.53
N GLU A 355 -37.18 3.43 -15.30
CA GLU A 355 -35.77 3.83 -15.33
C GLU A 355 -35.34 4.47 -14.03
N ALA A 356 -36.14 5.40 -13.47
CA ALA A 356 -35.86 5.99 -12.17
C ALA A 356 -35.69 4.92 -11.07
N ILE A 357 -36.56 3.91 -11.04
CA ILE A 357 -36.46 2.79 -10.09
C ILE A 357 -35.18 2.00 -10.34
N ARG A 358 -34.89 1.60 -11.59
CA ARG A 358 -33.71 0.79 -11.93
C ARG A 358 -32.40 1.49 -11.56
N LYS A 359 -32.24 2.75 -11.97
CA LYS A 359 -31.06 3.56 -11.64
C LYS A 359 -30.90 3.73 -10.13
N THR A 360 -31.99 3.92 -9.41
CA THR A 360 -31.95 4.05 -7.94
C THR A 360 -31.51 2.75 -7.27
N TYR A 361 -32.03 1.59 -7.69
CA TYR A 361 -31.56 0.29 -7.20
C TYR A 361 -30.11 -0.01 -7.60
N MET A 362 -29.69 0.40 -8.79
CA MET A 362 -28.31 0.25 -9.24
C MET A 362 -27.36 1.06 -8.35
N LEU A 363 -27.62 2.36 -8.16
CA LEU A 363 -26.83 3.22 -7.28
C LEU A 363 -26.82 2.71 -5.84
N PHE A 364 -27.99 2.35 -5.32
CA PHE A 364 -28.11 1.79 -3.98
C PHE A 364 -27.33 0.48 -3.83
N GLY A 365 -27.49 -0.48 -4.76
CA GLY A 365 -26.78 -1.75 -4.71
C GLY A 365 -25.27 -1.62 -4.82
N CYS A 366 -24.78 -0.71 -5.67
CA CYS A 366 -23.35 -0.35 -5.74
C CYS A 366 -22.86 0.23 -4.41
N ALA A 367 -23.58 1.21 -3.85
CA ALA A 367 -23.21 1.86 -2.59
C ALA A 367 -23.23 0.89 -1.39
N MET A 368 -24.12 -0.12 -1.43
CA MET A 368 -24.22 -1.19 -0.45
C MET A 368 -23.15 -2.29 -0.63
N GLY A 369 -22.40 -2.29 -1.74
CA GLY A 369 -21.46 -3.35 -2.10
C GLY A 369 -22.13 -4.69 -2.44
N ILE A 370 -23.38 -4.68 -2.92
CA ILE A 370 -24.11 -5.88 -3.33
C ILE A 370 -23.58 -6.40 -4.67
N PHE A 371 -23.18 -5.50 -5.57
CA PHE A 371 -22.58 -5.81 -6.86
C PHE A 371 -21.62 -4.70 -7.30
N GLU A 372 -20.78 -5.01 -8.28
CA GLU A 372 -19.87 -4.04 -8.91
C GLU A 372 -20.62 -3.11 -9.88
N PRO A 373 -20.09 -1.89 -10.15
CA PRO A 373 -20.75 -0.91 -11.01
C PRO A 373 -20.99 -1.34 -12.46
N SER A 374 -20.31 -2.39 -12.93
CA SER A 374 -20.45 -2.94 -14.29
C SER A 374 -21.68 -3.83 -14.49
N ILE A 375 -22.56 -3.95 -13.49
CA ILE A 375 -23.74 -4.81 -13.57
C ILE A 375 -24.74 -4.31 -14.63
N ASP A 376 -25.47 -5.23 -15.26
CA ASP A 376 -26.63 -4.86 -16.07
C ASP A 376 -27.71 -4.23 -15.19
N GLU A 377 -27.98 -2.95 -15.41
CA GLU A 377 -29.02 -2.15 -14.77
C GLU A 377 -30.39 -2.86 -14.73
N LYS A 378 -30.70 -3.68 -15.74
CA LYS A 378 -31.97 -4.42 -15.79
C LYS A 378 -32.10 -5.46 -14.68
N THR A 379 -30.98 -5.93 -14.13
CA THR A 379 -30.90 -6.97 -13.09
C THR A 379 -30.72 -6.40 -11.67
N SER A 380 -30.31 -5.13 -11.54
CA SER A 380 -29.95 -4.51 -10.25
C SER A 380 -31.06 -4.61 -9.20
N SER A 381 -32.31 -4.30 -9.56
CA SER A 381 -33.44 -4.38 -8.61
C SER A 381 -33.67 -5.81 -8.11
N ALA A 382 -33.55 -6.81 -8.99
CA ALA A 382 -33.72 -8.21 -8.61
C ALA A 382 -32.62 -8.67 -7.65
N GLN A 383 -31.36 -8.28 -7.90
CA GLN A 383 -30.23 -8.62 -7.04
C GLN A 383 -30.32 -7.97 -5.65
N VAL A 384 -30.70 -6.69 -5.57
CA VAL A 384 -30.92 -6.05 -4.26
C VAL A 384 -32.06 -6.74 -3.51
N LYS A 385 -33.19 -7.01 -4.16
CA LYS A 385 -34.32 -7.71 -3.51
C LYS A 385 -33.96 -9.13 -3.07
N GLN A 386 -33.20 -9.85 -3.88
CA GLN A 386 -32.68 -11.17 -3.54
C GLN A 386 -31.75 -11.12 -2.32
N HIS A 387 -30.82 -10.16 -2.29
CA HIS A 387 -29.89 -9.97 -1.17
C HIS A 387 -30.62 -9.68 0.14
N PHE A 388 -31.63 -8.81 0.11
CA PHE A 388 -32.46 -8.53 1.28
C PHE A 388 -33.26 -9.77 1.72
N SER A 389 -33.82 -10.51 0.77
CA SER A 389 -34.56 -11.75 1.06
C SER A 389 -33.66 -12.84 1.68
N GLN A 390 -32.45 -13.02 1.16
CA GLN A 390 -31.45 -13.97 1.70
C GLN A 390 -31.05 -13.64 3.14
N LYS A 391 -31.02 -12.35 3.48
CA LYS A 391 -30.74 -11.87 4.83
C LYS A 391 -31.98 -11.77 5.72
N SER A 392 -33.15 -12.22 5.23
CA SER A 392 -34.43 -12.10 5.93
C SER A 392 -34.78 -10.66 6.34
N LEU A 393 -34.39 -9.69 5.51
CA LEU A 393 -34.65 -8.26 5.71
C LEU A 393 -35.90 -7.83 4.94
N ALA A 394 -36.60 -6.82 5.47
CA ALA A 394 -37.72 -6.20 4.78
C ALA A 394 -37.25 -5.53 3.48
N LEU A 395 -37.98 -5.75 2.38
CA LEU A 395 -37.63 -5.18 1.08
C LEU A 395 -37.75 -3.64 1.11
N PRO A 396 -36.83 -2.90 0.46
CA PRO A 396 -36.95 -1.46 0.34
C PRO A 396 -38.26 -1.05 -0.35
N GLN A 397 -38.93 -0.04 0.18
CA GLN A 397 -40.17 0.48 -0.41
C GLN A 397 -39.85 1.54 -1.47
N GLU A 398 -40.32 1.32 -2.70
CA GLU A 398 -40.14 2.26 -3.80
C GLU A 398 -41.14 3.42 -3.66
N ASP A 399 -40.61 4.64 -3.65
CA ASP A 399 -41.41 5.87 -3.73
C ASP A 399 -40.95 6.68 -4.93
N VAL A 400 -41.86 6.97 -5.86
CA VAL A 400 -41.54 7.64 -7.12
C VAL A 400 -42.32 8.94 -7.19
N GLU A 401 -41.57 10.04 -7.25
CA GLU A 401 -42.11 11.39 -7.36
C GLU A 401 -41.92 11.90 -8.81
N GLY A 402 -42.92 12.62 -9.32
CA GLY A 402 -42.88 13.24 -10.66
C GLY A 402 -44.18 13.06 -11.46
N SER A 403 -44.56 14.09 -12.24
CA SER A 403 -45.85 14.10 -12.96
C SER A 403 -45.82 14.71 -14.37
N ALA A 404 -44.66 14.72 -15.07
CA ALA A 404 -44.51 14.87 -16.54
C ALA A 404 -43.09 15.31 -16.99
N LYS A 405 -42.32 16.00 -16.13
CA LYS A 405 -41.06 16.67 -16.54
C LYS A 405 -39.78 15.95 -16.12
N ALA A 406 -39.87 15.03 -15.15
CA ALA A 406 -38.84 14.06 -14.76
C ALA A 406 -39.41 13.19 -13.64
N PHE A 407 -39.03 11.92 -13.59
CA PHE A 407 -39.28 11.01 -12.47
C PHE A 407 -38.02 10.88 -11.63
N CYS A 408 -38.16 10.94 -10.31
CA CYS A 408 -37.11 10.58 -9.37
C CYS A 408 -37.64 9.48 -8.43
N CYS A 409 -36.73 8.70 -7.86
CA CYS A 409 -37.10 7.57 -7.02
C CYS A 409 -36.31 7.59 -5.71
N SER A 410 -37.00 7.27 -4.63
CA SER A 410 -36.43 7.03 -3.31
C SER A 410 -36.76 5.60 -2.86
N LEU A 411 -35.84 4.98 -2.15
CA LEU A 411 -36.03 3.71 -1.47
C LEU A 411 -36.18 3.98 0.03
N LYS A 412 -37.35 3.68 0.59
CA LYS A 412 -37.73 3.94 1.99
C LYS A 412 -37.68 2.67 2.84
N ASN A 413 -37.71 2.86 4.16
CA ASN A 413 -37.80 1.82 5.18
C ASN A 413 -36.63 0.83 5.15
N ILE A 414 -35.43 1.31 4.80
CA ILE A 414 -34.23 0.47 4.75
C ILE A 414 -33.72 0.26 6.18
N THR A 415 -33.75 -0.99 6.65
CA THR A 415 -33.07 -1.40 7.88
C THR A 415 -31.95 -2.36 7.52
N TYR A 416 -30.71 -1.98 7.80
CA TYR A 416 -29.54 -2.74 7.38
C TYR A 416 -28.33 -2.51 8.29
N ARG A 417 -27.56 -3.57 8.55
CA ARG A 417 -26.30 -3.52 9.30
C ARG A 417 -25.10 -3.64 8.36
N PHE A 418 -24.22 -2.65 8.43
CA PHE A 418 -22.89 -2.70 7.84
C PHE A 418 -21.85 -3.05 8.88
N THR A 419 -20.85 -3.81 8.45
CA THR A 419 -19.70 -4.19 9.27
C THR A 419 -18.45 -3.94 8.44
N TYR A 420 -17.53 -3.15 8.97
CA TYR A 420 -16.26 -2.81 8.32
C TYR A 420 -15.10 -3.20 9.22
N GLU A 421 -14.17 -3.98 8.67
CA GLU A 421 -13.00 -4.46 9.41
C GLU A 421 -11.72 -3.74 8.97
N GLY A 422 -10.93 -3.31 9.94
CA GLY A 422 -9.58 -2.78 9.77
C GLY A 422 -8.59 -3.60 10.57
N GLN A 423 -7.40 -3.78 10.02
CA GLN A 423 -6.27 -4.42 10.69
C GLN A 423 -5.04 -3.52 10.59
N GLY A 424 -4.20 -3.51 11.62
CA GLY A 424 -2.95 -2.75 11.63
C GLY A 424 -2.06 -3.03 12.85
N PRO A 425 -0.78 -2.65 12.79
CA PRO A 425 0.21 -2.88 13.85
C PRO A 425 -0.09 -2.17 15.18
N SER A 426 -1.09 -1.30 15.21
CA SER A 426 -1.60 -0.67 16.44
C SER A 426 -3.12 -0.57 16.41
N GLU A 427 -3.72 -0.48 17.59
CA GLU A 427 -5.16 -0.23 17.75
C GLU A 427 -5.63 1.00 16.95
N GLY A 428 -4.83 2.07 17.00
CA GLY A 428 -5.12 3.32 16.30
C GLY A 428 -5.13 3.15 14.78
N GLU A 429 -4.20 2.38 14.22
CA GLU A 429 -4.15 2.09 12.78
C GLU A 429 -5.28 1.17 12.34
N ALA A 430 -5.57 0.11 13.11
CA ALA A 430 -6.68 -0.80 12.84
C ALA A 430 -8.02 -0.04 12.85
N LYS A 431 -8.24 0.79 13.88
CA LYS A 431 -9.43 1.64 14.01
C LYS A 431 -9.52 2.65 12.87
N LEU A 432 -8.43 3.34 12.55
CA LEU A 432 -8.39 4.32 11.46
C LEU A 432 -8.74 3.66 10.12
N LEU A 433 -8.22 2.47 9.84
CA LEU A 433 -8.49 1.75 8.60
C LEU A 433 -9.96 1.30 8.53
N ALA A 434 -10.51 0.75 9.61
CA ALA A 434 -11.92 0.34 9.67
C ALA A 434 -12.86 1.55 9.43
N LEU A 435 -12.58 2.66 10.11
CA LEU A 435 -13.33 3.92 9.96
C LEU A 435 -13.21 4.51 8.55
N LYS A 436 -12.03 4.50 7.94
CA LYS A 436 -11.83 4.98 6.56
C LYS A 436 -12.61 4.15 5.56
N LYS A 437 -12.63 2.82 5.72
CA LYS A 437 -13.46 1.93 4.90
C LYS A 437 -14.94 2.26 5.06
N ALA A 438 -15.40 2.37 6.30
CA ALA A 438 -16.79 2.72 6.61
C ALA A 438 -17.19 4.07 5.99
N LEU A 439 -16.38 5.11 6.20
CA LEU A 439 -16.61 6.45 5.67
C LEU A 439 -16.60 6.47 4.14
N GLY A 440 -15.64 5.77 3.51
CA GLY A 440 -15.53 5.67 2.06
C GLY A 440 -16.77 5.03 1.43
N SER A 441 -17.18 3.86 1.93
CA SER A 441 -18.36 3.15 1.41
C SER A 441 -19.66 3.92 1.66
N LEU A 442 -19.86 4.45 2.87
CA LEU A 442 -21.11 5.12 3.22
C LEU A 442 -21.28 6.49 2.57
N SER A 443 -20.18 7.16 2.20
CA SER A 443 -20.27 8.45 1.49
C SER A 443 -21.13 8.39 0.22
N LEU A 444 -21.17 7.22 -0.43
CA LEU A 444 -22.00 6.93 -1.60
C LEU A 444 -23.50 6.91 -1.29
N LEU A 445 -23.89 6.59 -0.04
CA LEU A 445 -25.29 6.56 0.39
C LEU A 445 -25.82 7.93 0.83
N PHE A 446 -24.95 8.79 1.36
CA PHE A 446 -25.35 10.05 1.99
C PHE A 446 -25.13 11.29 1.11
N VAL A 447 -24.81 11.13 -0.18
CA VAL A 447 -24.66 12.22 -1.19
C VAL A 447 -23.83 13.40 -0.64
N SER A 448 -22.79 13.10 0.15
CA SER A 448 -21.98 14.11 0.83
C SER A 448 -20.80 14.51 -0.06
N THR A 449 -20.81 15.76 -0.54
CA THR A 449 -19.91 16.26 -1.59
C THR A 449 -18.50 16.64 -1.13
N SER A 450 -18.15 16.54 0.15
CA SER A 450 -16.76 16.74 0.57
C SER A 450 -16.41 15.92 1.81
N LEU A 451 -15.59 14.89 1.61
CA LEU A 451 -14.88 14.26 2.72
C LEU A 451 -13.57 15.01 2.93
N THR A 452 -13.42 15.69 4.06
CA THR A 452 -12.12 16.26 4.43
C THR A 452 -11.13 15.11 4.70
N PRO A 453 -9.90 15.15 4.14
CA PRO A 453 -8.90 14.14 4.44
C PRO A 453 -8.55 14.16 5.94
N ALA A 454 -8.89 13.09 6.64
CA ALA A 454 -8.56 12.91 8.06
C ALA A 454 -7.60 11.72 8.23
N ASN A 455 -6.55 11.94 9.03
CA ASN A 455 -5.49 10.97 9.28
C ASN A 455 -5.45 10.47 10.73
N SER A 456 -6.37 10.92 11.60
CA SER A 456 -6.53 10.39 12.95
C SER A 456 -7.87 9.68 13.11
N PRO A 457 -7.93 8.59 13.90
CA PRO A 457 -9.15 7.80 14.05
C PRO A 457 -10.30 8.64 14.63
N GLU A 458 -10.04 9.55 15.57
CA GLU A 458 -11.05 10.42 16.19
C GLU A 458 -11.71 11.32 15.15
N LYS A 459 -10.91 11.95 14.28
CA LYS A 459 -11.44 12.86 13.25
C LYS A 459 -12.29 12.11 12.22
N VAL A 460 -11.87 10.92 11.80
CA VAL A 460 -12.66 10.10 10.87
C VAL A 460 -13.94 9.61 11.55
N GLN A 461 -13.89 9.24 12.83
CA GLN A 461 -15.05 8.85 13.62
C GLN A 461 -16.04 10.01 13.78
N ASP A 462 -15.56 11.21 14.09
CA ASP A 462 -16.39 12.42 14.21
C ASP A 462 -17.07 12.76 12.89
N GLN A 463 -16.33 12.65 11.78
CA GLN A 463 -16.86 12.87 10.44
C GLN A 463 -17.93 11.84 10.07
N LEU A 464 -17.68 10.56 10.34
CA LEU A 464 -18.63 9.48 10.14
C LEU A 464 -19.88 9.67 11.01
N SER A 465 -19.71 10.04 12.27
CA SER A 465 -20.82 10.29 13.21
C SER A 465 -21.64 11.50 12.79
N CYS A 466 -21.00 12.56 12.30
CA CYS A 466 -21.67 13.73 11.76
C CYS A 466 -22.53 13.38 10.53
N MET A 467 -21.97 12.62 9.59
CA MET A 467 -22.69 12.14 8.41
C MET A 467 -23.91 11.29 8.79
N LEU A 468 -23.77 10.35 9.74
CA LEU A 468 -24.87 9.53 10.22
C LEU A 468 -25.94 10.38 10.94
N LYS A 469 -25.52 11.33 11.78
CA LYS A 469 -26.44 12.24 12.49
C LYS A 469 -27.26 13.12 11.55
N VAL A 470 -26.66 13.63 10.47
CA VAL A 470 -27.39 14.41 9.44
C VAL A 470 -28.50 13.59 8.79
N ALA A 471 -28.34 12.27 8.73
CA ALA A 471 -29.33 11.34 8.21
C ALA A 471 -30.21 10.69 9.29
N ASP A 472 -30.23 11.25 10.50
CA ASP A 472 -30.99 10.75 11.66
C ASP A 472 -30.66 9.29 12.02
N GLN A 473 -29.39 8.91 11.87
CA GLN A 473 -28.88 7.57 12.19
C GLN A 473 -28.04 7.59 13.47
N LYS A 474 -27.96 6.43 14.13
CA LYS A 474 -27.16 6.25 15.35
C LYS A 474 -25.66 6.34 15.04
N ALA A 475 -24.88 6.72 16.06
CA ALA A 475 -23.43 6.74 16.00
C ALA A 475 -22.87 5.32 15.69
N PRO A 476 -21.70 5.23 15.04
CA PRO A 476 -21.07 3.95 14.74
C PRO A 476 -20.67 3.23 16.04
N VAL A 477 -20.88 1.92 16.10
CA VAL A 477 -20.40 1.07 17.19
C VAL A 477 -19.02 0.57 16.80
N ILE A 478 -18.03 0.82 17.65
CA ILE A 478 -16.64 0.42 17.38
C ILE A 478 -16.26 -0.63 18.40
N SER A 479 -15.92 -1.82 17.93
CA SER A 479 -15.31 -2.87 18.73
C SER A 479 -13.85 -3.04 18.33
N LEU A 480 -12.98 -3.03 19.33
CA LEU A 480 -11.61 -3.45 19.15
C LEU A 480 -11.56 -4.94 19.49
N ASP A 481 -11.27 -5.74 18.48
CA ASP A 481 -10.97 -7.15 18.69
C ASP A 481 -9.53 -7.22 19.24
N GLY A 482 -9.26 -8.18 20.14
CA GLY A 482 -7.97 -8.27 20.81
C GLY A 482 -6.76 -8.36 19.84
N SER A 483 -5.55 -8.28 20.40
CA SER A 483 -4.33 -8.45 19.60
C SER A 483 -4.31 -9.84 18.95
N LEU A 484 -4.22 -9.85 17.62
CA LEU A 484 -3.94 -11.04 16.84
C LEU A 484 -2.42 -11.25 16.80
N VAL A 485 -2.01 -12.51 16.85
CA VAL A 485 -0.62 -12.94 16.94
C VAL A 485 -0.27 -13.82 15.76
N LYS A 486 0.85 -13.52 15.12
CA LYS A 486 1.44 -14.38 14.10
C LYS A 486 2.85 -14.77 14.53
N THR A 487 3.09 -16.07 14.64
CA THR A 487 4.38 -16.60 15.10
C THR A 487 5.23 -17.00 13.92
N SER A 488 6.52 -16.68 13.97
CA SER A 488 7.49 -17.09 12.97
C SER A 488 8.75 -17.66 13.62
N ILE A 489 9.43 -18.53 12.88
CA ILE A 489 10.71 -19.11 13.25
C ILE A 489 11.67 -19.01 12.08
N GLN A 490 12.91 -18.66 12.40
CA GLN A 490 14.01 -18.67 11.46
C GLN A 490 14.91 -19.87 11.73
N LEU A 491 15.06 -20.72 10.71
CA LEU A 491 15.92 -21.90 10.73
C LEU A 491 17.08 -21.69 9.76
N ASN A 492 18.28 -22.01 10.21
CA ASN A 492 19.48 -21.95 9.39
C ASN A 492 20.09 -23.34 9.24
N PHE A 493 20.08 -23.85 8.02
CA PHE A 493 20.67 -25.13 7.61
C PHE A 493 22.10 -24.89 7.15
N THR A 494 23.06 -25.61 7.74
CA THR A 494 24.48 -25.56 7.38
C THR A 494 24.94 -26.94 6.92
N ASP A 495 25.32 -27.01 5.65
CA ASP A 495 25.84 -28.19 4.95
C ASP A 495 24.97 -29.44 5.17
N HIS A 496 23.65 -29.23 5.20
CA HIS A 496 22.70 -30.30 5.44
C HIS A 496 22.59 -31.18 4.19
N THR A 497 22.63 -32.49 4.40
CA THR A 497 22.64 -33.47 3.31
C THR A 497 21.34 -34.27 3.30
N VAL A 498 20.62 -34.20 2.18
CA VAL A 498 19.47 -35.07 1.90
C VAL A 498 19.85 -36.13 0.87
N LYS A 499 19.41 -37.37 1.09
CA LYS A 499 19.70 -38.51 0.22
C LYS A 499 18.41 -39.04 -0.41
N CYS A 500 18.52 -39.56 -1.63
CA CYS A 500 17.48 -40.29 -2.30
C CYS A 500 18.04 -41.62 -2.79
N THR A 501 17.44 -42.72 -2.33
CA THR A 501 17.93 -44.08 -2.58
C THR A 501 17.32 -44.73 -3.82
N CYS A 502 16.25 -44.18 -4.39
CA CYS A 502 15.54 -44.86 -5.48
C CYS A 502 14.74 -43.91 -6.40
N LYS A 503 15.24 -43.71 -7.64
CA LYS A 503 14.48 -43.19 -8.80
C LYS A 503 14.91 -43.89 -10.09
N SER A 504 14.12 -43.72 -11.16
CA SER A 504 14.34 -44.33 -12.47
C SER A 504 15.58 -43.83 -13.22
N SER A 505 16.18 -42.70 -12.80
CA SER A 505 17.43 -42.15 -13.37
C SER A 505 18.11 -41.17 -12.41
N LYS A 506 19.41 -40.92 -12.60
CA LYS A 506 20.16 -39.89 -11.85
C LYS A 506 19.55 -38.49 -11.99
N LYS A 507 19.04 -38.15 -13.18
CA LYS A 507 18.33 -36.89 -13.43
C LYS A 507 17.03 -36.80 -12.62
N ALA A 508 16.27 -37.89 -12.54
CA ALA A 508 15.06 -37.97 -11.73
C ALA A 508 15.36 -37.88 -10.23
N ALA A 509 16.44 -38.53 -9.75
CA ALA A 509 16.90 -38.43 -8.37
C ALA A 509 17.24 -36.97 -7.99
N ARG A 510 18.01 -36.27 -8.83
CA ARG A 510 18.35 -34.85 -8.61
C ARG A 510 17.13 -33.93 -8.65
N ASN A 511 16.20 -34.15 -9.59
CA ASN A 511 14.94 -33.38 -9.64
C ASN A 511 14.07 -33.63 -8.41
N HIS A 512 14.01 -34.86 -7.91
CA HIS A 512 13.28 -35.19 -6.69
C HIS A 512 13.90 -34.55 -5.45
N LEU A 513 15.23 -34.59 -5.32
CA LEU A 513 15.95 -33.85 -4.27
C LEU A 513 15.70 -32.35 -4.38
N SER A 514 15.63 -31.81 -5.59
CA SER A 514 15.31 -30.39 -5.81
C SER A 514 13.88 -30.05 -5.36
N LEU A 515 12.90 -30.92 -5.65
CA LEU A 515 11.53 -30.79 -5.15
C LEU A 515 11.48 -30.77 -3.63
N ARG A 516 12.22 -31.69 -2.99
CA ARG A 516 12.28 -31.82 -1.54
C ARG A 516 12.87 -30.56 -0.88
N ILE A 517 13.98 -30.05 -1.42
CA ILE A 517 14.58 -28.80 -0.93
C ILE A 517 13.62 -27.63 -1.12
N LEU A 518 12.97 -27.49 -2.29
CA LEU A 518 11.99 -26.43 -2.54
C LEU A 518 10.78 -26.50 -1.60
N GLY A 519 10.26 -27.72 -1.35
CA GLY A 519 9.15 -27.96 -0.42
C GLY A 519 9.51 -27.61 1.02
N LEU A 520 10.71 -27.99 1.47
CA LEU A 520 11.25 -27.59 2.79
C LEU A 520 11.31 -26.06 2.93
N LEU A 521 11.74 -25.36 1.88
CA LEU A 521 11.83 -23.90 1.83
C LEU A 521 10.46 -23.21 1.70
N GLY A 522 9.36 -23.97 1.53
CA GLY A 522 8.01 -23.43 1.35
C GLY A 522 7.75 -22.82 -0.03
N VAL A 523 8.56 -23.16 -1.03
CA VAL A 523 8.38 -22.69 -2.41
C VAL A 523 7.34 -23.55 -3.10
N LYS A 524 6.20 -22.97 -3.47
CA LYS A 524 5.14 -23.67 -4.21
C LYS A 524 5.67 -24.13 -5.56
N THR A 525 5.61 -25.42 -5.85
CA THR A 525 6.01 -26.01 -7.12
C THR A 525 4.80 -26.63 -7.82
N ASP A 526 4.54 -26.22 -9.06
CA ASP A 526 3.57 -26.90 -9.92
C ASP A 526 4.19 -28.22 -10.41
N SER A 527 3.41 -29.29 -10.38
CA SER A 527 3.85 -30.66 -10.67
C SER A 527 4.41 -30.86 -12.08
N ASP A 528 4.14 -29.94 -13.01
CA ASP A 528 4.50 -30.04 -14.43
C ASP A 528 5.69 -29.17 -14.87
N SER A 529 6.44 -28.60 -13.92
CA SER A 529 7.62 -27.77 -14.22
C SER A 529 8.79 -28.62 -14.73
N PRO A 530 9.28 -28.43 -15.99
CA PRO A 530 10.25 -29.34 -16.60
C PRO A 530 11.69 -29.20 -16.07
N SER A 531 11.98 -28.30 -15.12
CA SER A 531 13.30 -28.23 -14.47
C SER A 531 13.27 -27.69 -13.03
N LEU A 532 12.76 -28.49 -12.09
CA LEU A 532 12.80 -28.20 -10.65
C LEU A 532 14.20 -27.84 -10.13
N ARG A 533 15.25 -28.41 -10.72
CA ARG A 533 16.65 -28.04 -10.44
C ARG A 533 16.97 -26.59 -10.80
N ASN A 534 16.57 -26.13 -11.98
CA ASN A 534 16.81 -24.74 -12.39
C ASN A 534 16.02 -23.78 -11.51
N ARG A 535 14.78 -24.13 -11.18
CA ARG A 535 13.94 -23.34 -10.26
C ARG A 535 14.58 -23.21 -8.87
N LEU A 536 15.16 -24.29 -8.34
CA LEU A 536 15.92 -24.26 -7.09
C LEU A 536 17.16 -23.36 -7.20
N SER A 537 17.93 -23.49 -8.29
CA SER A 537 19.09 -22.63 -8.54
C SER A 537 18.70 -21.15 -8.66
N GLU A 538 17.67 -20.82 -9.42
CA GLU A 538 17.16 -19.45 -9.59
C GLU A 538 16.70 -18.87 -8.26
N TRP A 539 15.94 -19.63 -7.47
CA TRP A 539 15.50 -19.20 -6.15
C TRP A 539 16.67 -18.91 -5.22
N LEU A 540 17.68 -19.80 -5.16
CA LEU A 540 18.87 -19.60 -4.32
C LEU A 540 19.69 -18.40 -4.77
N ILE A 541 19.85 -18.18 -6.08
CA ILE A 541 20.53 -17.00 -6.63
C ILE A 541 19.79 -15.71 -6.22
N GLN A 542 18.45 -15.69 -6.32
CA GLN A 542 17.64 -14.53 -5.90
C GLN A 542 17.81 -14.22 -4.41
N GLN A 543 17.92 -15.26 -3.58
CA GLN A 543 18.17 -15.11 -2.14
C GLN A 543 19.64 -14.88 -1.78
N LYS A 544 20.55 -14.84 -2.78
CA LYS A 544 22.01 -14.74 -2.60
C LYS A 544 22.59 -15.86 -1.72
N LEU A 545 22.03 -17.06 -1.83
CA LEU A 545 22.42 -18.26 -1.11
C LEU A 545 23.32 -19.17 -2.00
N PRO A 546 24.19 -19.99 -1.38
CA PRO A 546 25.02 -20.94 -2.13
C PRO A 546 24.17 -21.99 -2.84
N GLN A 547 24.62 -22.44 -4.01
CA GLN A 547 23.95 -23.50 -4.75
C GLN A 547 24.13 -24.86 -4.08
N PRO A 548 23.16 -25.80 -4.22
CA PRO A 548 23.29 -27.13 -3.67
C PRO A 548 24.33 -27.93 -4.45
N VAL A 549 25.15 -28.70 -3.74
CA VAL A 549 26.09 -29.65 -4.33
C VAL A 549 25.40 -30.99 -4.47
N PHE A 550 25.31 -31.50 -5.70
CA PHE A 550 24.72 -32.82 -5.99
C PHE A 550 25.81 -33.84 -6.28
N GLU A 551 25.77 -34.95 -5.57
CA GLU A 551 26.71 -36.06 -5.73
C GLU A 551 25.93 -37.35 -5.99
N ASP A 552 26.48 -38.22 -6.84
CA ASP A 552 25.94 -39.56 -7.03
C ASP A 552 26.38 -40.44 -5.84
N THR A 553 25.51 -41.35 -5.39
CA THR A 553 25.84 -42.28 -4.31
C THR A 553 26.33 -43.62 -4.89
N GLU A 554 26.81 -44.52 -4.02
CA GLU A 554 27.31 -45.84 -4.45
C GLU A 554 26.19 -46.73 -5.02
N GLU A 555 24.93 -46.45 -4.65
CA GLU A 555 23.77 -47.07 -5.27
C GLU A 555 23.60 -46.57 -6.72
N ALA A 556 23.47 -47.50 -7.68
CA ALA A 556 23.52 -47.22 -9.12
C ALA A 556 22.59 -46.11 -9.64
N LEU A 557 21.51 -45.81 -8.89
CA LEU A 557 20.51 -44.79 -9.22
C LEU A 557 20.27 -43.77 -8.08
N GLY A 558 21.09 -43.81 -7.03
CA GLY A 558 20.98 -42.91 -5.88
C GLY A 558 21.70 -41.58 -6.11
N ALA A 559 21.25 -40.56 -5.38
CA ALA A 559 21.89 -39.25 -5.35
C ALA A 559 21.77 -38.63 -3.95
N LYS A 560 22.69 -37.74 -3.62
CA LYS A 560 22.60 -36.88 -2.44
C LYS A 560 22.79 -35.42 -2.83
N ALA A 561 22.17 -34.53 -2.07
CA ALA A 561 22.32 -33.09 -2.22
C ALA A 561 22.70 -32.47 -0.88
N THR A 562 23.78 -31.69 -0.89
CA THR A 562 24.25 -30.91 0.26
C THR A 562 23.93 -29.44 0.03
N PHE A 563 23.28 -28.79 0.99
CA PHE A 563 22.87 -27.40 0.87
C PHE A 563 22.99 -26.63 2.19
N SER A 564 23.13 -25.31 2.05
CA SER A 564 23.10 -24.35 3.15
C SER A 564 22.06 -23.29 2.82
N ALA A 565 21.08 -23.11 3.70
CA ALA A 565 19.98 -22.18 3.47
C ALA A 565 19.38 -21.70 4.78
N GLN A 566 19.03 -20.41 4.81
CA GLN A 566 18.22 -19.82 5.86
C GLN A 566 16.79 -19.67 5.33
N PHE A 567 15.79 -20.07 6.11
CA PHE A 567 14.41 -19.75 5.77
C PHE A 567 13.57 -19.43 7.00
N THR A 568 12.56 -18.61 6.76
CA THR A 568 11.56 -18.22 7.76
C THR A 568 10.28 -18.99 7.49
N CYS A 569 9.74 -19.60 8.55
CA CYS A 569 8.45 -20.28 8.55
C CYS A 569 7.49 -19.50 9.45
N CYS A 570 6.24 -19.31 9.04
CA CYS A 570 5.23 -18.59 9.81
C CYS A 570 3.98 -19.45 10.02
N SER A 571 3.25 -19.19 11.10
CA SER A 571 1.90 -19.74 11.29
C SER A 571 0.96 -19.36 10.13
N SER A 572 0.01 -20.24 9.84
CA SER A 572 -1.01 -20.07 8.80
C SER A 572 -2.08 -19.06 9.21
N GLY A 573 -1.71 -17.78 9.16
CA GLY A 573 -2.60 -16.65 9.47
C GLY A 573 -2.30 -15.96 10.80
N TRP A 574 -3.20 -15.05 11.15
CA TRP A 574 -3.23 -14.29 12.40
C TRP A 574 -4.20 -14.97 13.37
N GLU A 575 -3.80 -15.16 14.63
CA GLU A 575 -4.58 -15.91 15.62
C GLU A 575 -4.87 -15.09 16.87
N ASP A 576 -5.94 -15.41 17.61
CA ASP A 576 -6.34 -14.65 18.80
C ASP A 576 -5.37 -14.76 19.99
N ASN A 577 -4.44 -15.73 19.95
CA ASN A 577 -3.45 -15.93 21.01
C ASN A 577 -2.19 -16.64 20.51
N TRP A 578 -1.12 -16.46 21.30
CA TRP A 578 0.19 -17.05 21.08
C TRP A 578 0.14 -18.59 20.99
N GLU A 579 -0.58 -19.27 21.88
CA GLU A 579 -0.61 -20.75 21.93
C GLU A 579 -1.17 -21.35 20.64
N THR A 580 -2.21 -20.74 20.09
CA THR A 580 -2.85 -21.17 18.84
C THR A 580 -1.93 -20.90 17.64
N SER A 581 -1.33 -19.71 17.60
CA SER A 581 -0.35 -19.32 16.58
C SER A 581 0.86 -20.27 16.58
N LYS A 582 1.39 -20.60 17.75
CA LYS A 582 2.49 -21.55 17.95
C LYS A 582 2.13 -22.95 17.46
N LYS A 583 0.94 -23.47 17.81
CA LYS A 583 0.46 -24.77 17.32
C LYS A 583 0.38 -24.82 15.79
N LYS A 584 -0.12 -23.76 15.16
CA LYS A 584 -0.17 -23.65 13.69
C LYS A 584 1.22 -23.56 13.08
N LEU A 585 2.16 -22.88 13.71
CA LEU A 585 3.56 -22.88 13.28
C LEU A 585 4.18 -24.28 13.35
N VAL A 586 3.95 -25.01 14.44
CA VAL A 586 4.42 -26.41 14.59
C VAL A 586 3.85 -27.29 13.48
N GLU A 587 2.58 -27.10 13.11
CA GLU A 587 1.95 -27.85 12.03
C GLU A 587 2.55 -27.52 10.67
N GLU A 588 2.77 -26.23 10.36
CA GLU A 588 3.46 -25.80 9.15
C GLU A 588 4.89 -26.36 9.08
N LEU A 589 5.63 -26.35 10.20
CA LEU A 589 6.96 -26.96 10.26
C LEU A 589 6.92 -28.46 9.99
N LYS A 590 5.94 -29.20 10.55
CA LYS A 590 5.76 -30.63 10.25
C LYS A 590 5.52 -30.85 8.77
N GLN A 591 4.66 -30.05 8.13
CA GLN A 591 4.38 -30.15 6.70
C GLN A 591 5.65 -29.91 5.86
N ARG A 592 6.47 -28.93 6.25
CA ARG A 592 7.74 -28.66 5.56
C ARG A 592 8.78 -29.75 5.80
N PHE A 593 8.88 -30.26 7.03
CA PHE A 593 9.84 -31.30 7.36
C PHE A 593 9.51 -32.63 6.71
N GLN A 594 8.26 -32.90 6.31
CA GLN A 594 7.92 -34.08 5.49
C GLN A 594 8.80 -34.23 4.25
N PHE A 595 9.26 -33.13 3.66
CA PHE A 595 10.16 -33.16 2.51
C PHE A 595 11.60 -33.63 2.84
N LEU A 596 11.96 -33.80 4.12
CA LEU A 596 13.24 -34.37 4.54
C LEU A 596 13.24 -35.89 4.54
N ASN A 597 12.08 -36.54 4.51
CA ASN A 597 11.99 -38.00 4.33
C ASN A 597 12.14 -38.39 2.85
N ASP A 598 12.70 -39.57 2.59
CA ASP A 598 12.83 -40.16 1.24
C ASP A 598 11.49 -40.75 0.75
#